data_AF-A0A1Q5P6L0-F1
#
_entry.id   AF-A0A1Q5P6L0-F1
#
_cell.length_a   1.000
_cell.length_b   1.000
_cell.length_c   1.000
_cell.angle_alpha   90.00
_cell.angle_beta   90.00
_cell.angle_gamma   90.00
#
_symmetry.space_group_name_H-M   'P 1'
#
loop_
_entity.id
_entity.type
_entity.pdbx_description
1 polymer ?
#
loop_
_entity_poly.entity_id
_entity_poly.type
_entity_poly.pdbx_seq_one_letter_code
_entity_poly.pdbx_strand_id
1 'polypeptide(L)'
;MKKPLSAIVLTIAILFAAACGNDGVHDNHEGHTQVAPNGDLQEATASITDLPAFLDDKDENMRAIYLAAAKHADVIQQMPCYCGCGDSAGHMSNLNCFIAEKSENEVVWDDHGTRCGVCLEIAATAAVMTEKGKSVDEIRTWIDDTYSEGYAEPTPTPLPGA
;
A
#
# COMPACT_ATOMS: atom_id res chain seq x y z
N MET A 1 -69.10 -26.82 -25.69
CA MET A 1 -67.87 -27.66 -25.65
C MET A 1 -66.71 -26.81 -26.15
N LYS A 2 -65.67 -26.69 -25.32
CA LYS A 2 -64.51 -25.82 -25.49
C LYS A 2 -63.59 -26.39 -26.59
N LYS A 3 -63.13 -25.58 -27.56
CA LYS A 3 -61.80 -25.72 -28.18
C LYS A 3 -61.26 -24.36 -28.64
N PRO A 4 -59.95 -24.10 -28.53
CA PRO A 4 -59.40 -22.75 -28.41
C PRO A 4 -58.65 -22.27 -29.67
N LEU A 5 -58.48 -20.96 -29.64
CA LEU A 5 -57.63 -20.05 -30.40
C LEU A 5 -56.24 -20.61 -30.77
N SER A 6 -55.77 -20.32 -31.98
CA SER A 6 -54.32 -20.23 -32.28
C SER A 6 -54.09 -19.12 -33.29
N ALA A 7 -53.69 -17.97 -32.75
CA ALA A 7 -53.16 -16.85 -33.51
C ALA A 7 -51.71 -17.16 -33.90
N ILE A 8 -51.43 -17.06 -35.19
CA ILE A 8 -50.08 -17.16 -35.74
C ILE A 8 -49.39 -15.82 -35.44
N VAL A 9 -48.50 -15.82 -34.44
CA VAL A 9 -47.57 -14.71 -34.19
C VAL A 9 -46.21 -15.14 -34.72
N LEU A 10 -45.82 -14.58 -35.85
CA LEU A 10 -44.53 -14.78 -36.48
C LEU A 10 -43.53 -13.81 -35.82
N THR A 11 -42.91 -14.21 -34.72
CA THR A 11 -41.82 -13.46 -34.08
C THR A 11 -40.49 -13.93 -34.66
N ILE A 12 -39.97 -13.16 -35.62
CA ILE A 12 -38.58 -13.27 -36.09
C ILE A 12 -37.70 -12.63 -35.02
N ALA A 13 -37.08 -13.45 -34.17
CA ALA A 13 -36.06 -12.99 -33.23
C ALA A 13 -34.72 -12.88 -33.97
N ILE A 14 -34.22 -11.66 -34.02
CA ILE A 14 -32.99 -11.23 -34.69
C ILE A 14 -31.79 -11.85 -33.98
N LEU A 15 -30.99 -12.60 -34.75
CA LEU A 15 -29.64 -13.04 -34.38
C LEU A 15 -28.74 -11.81 -34.28
N PHE A 16 -28.35 -11.42 -33.06
CA PHE A 16 -27.25 -10.48 -32.88
C PHE A 16 -25.94 -11.23 -33.03
N ALA A 17 -25.29 -11.01 -34.17
CA ALA A 17 -23.92 -11.41 -34.42
C ALA A 17 -22.99 -10.67 -33.45
N ALA A 18 -22.22 -11.44 -32.68
CA ALA A 18 -21.00 -10.99 -32.05
C ALA A 18 -19.96 -10.71 -33.13
N ALA A 19 -19.40 -9.49 -33.16
CA ALA A 19 -18.03 -9.21 -33.60
C ALA A 19 -17.74 -7.70 -33.60
N CYS A 20 -16.46 -7.39 -33.37
CA CYS A 20 -15.77 -6.10 -33.43
C CYS A 20 -15.94 -5.25 -32.16
N GLY A 21 -14.91 -4.98 -31.38
CA GLY A 21 -13.47 -5.12 -31.58
C GLY A 21 -12.86 -3.98 -30.76
N ASN A 22 -11.98 -4.30 -29.82
CA ASN A 22 -11.13 -3.29 -29.20
C ASN A 22 -9.69 -3.78 -29.33
N ASP A 23 -9.06 -3.37 -30.43
CA ASP A 23 -7.62 -3.29 -30.52
C ASP A 23 -7.17 -2.21 -29.54
N GLY A 24 -6.50 -2.66 -28.49
CA GLY A 24 -6.01 -1.82 -27.41
C GLY A 24 -5.36 -2.71 -26.37
N VAL A 25 -4.30 -3.41 -26.77
CA VAL A 25 -3.31 -3.90 -25.81
C VAL A 25 -2.65 -2.66 -25.22
N HIS A 26 -3.23 -2.17 -24.15
CA HIS A 26 -2.51 -1.44 -23.12
C HIS A 26 -2.49 -2.39 -21.93
N ASP A 27 -1.35 -3.03 -21.70
CA ASP A 27 -1.03 -3.59 -20.38
C ASP A 27 -0.95 -2.41 -19.41
N ASN A 28 -2.12 -1.92 -18.98
CA ASN A 28 -2.17 -1.14 -17.77
C ASN A 28 -2.22 -2.17 -16.65
N HIS A 29 -1.09 -2.41 -16.00
CA HIS A 29 -1.08 -2.91 -14.63
C HIS A 29 -1.72 -1.82 -13.74
N GLU A 30 -3.03 -1.57 -13.89
CA GLU A 30 -3.77 -0.75 -12.93
C GLU A 30 -3.89 -1.60 -11.68
N GLY A 31 -3.04 -1.30 -10.72
CA GLY A 31 -3.14 -1.86 -9.39
C GLY A 31 -4.56 -1.70 -8.84
N HIS A 32 -5.04 -2.69 -8.09
CA HIS A 32 -6.33 -2.55 -7.43
C HIS A 32 -6.22 -1.44 -6.37
N THR A 33 -6.83 -0.28 -6.64
CA THR A 33 -6.87 0.85 -5.72
C THR A 33 -8.10 0.79 -4.81
N GLN A 34 -7.92 1.09 -3.54
CA GLN A 34 -9.00 1.21 -2.55
C GLN A 34 -8.73 2.33 -1.55
N VAL A 35 -9.76 2.76 -0.82
CA VAL A 35 -9.62 3.71 0.29
C VAL A 35 -9.94 3.00 1.59
N ALA A 36 -8.97 2.97 2.51
CA ALA A 36 -9.10 2.35 3.82
C ALA A 36 -10.04 3.16 4.73
N PRO A 37 -10.60 2.56 5.81
CA PRO A 37 -11.52 3.26 6.72
C PRO A 37 -10.94 4.52 7.38
N ASN A 38 -9.62 4.60 7.50
CA ASN A 38 -8.88 5.75 8.03
C ASN A 38 -8.66 6.87 6.98
N GLY A 39 -9.07 6.66 5.72
CA GLY A 39 -8.90 7.61 4.61
C GLY A 39 -7.60 7.45 3.83
N ASP A 40 -6.80 6.42 4.10
CA ASP A 40 -5.60 6.13 3.33
C ASP A 40 -5.94 5.52 1.97
N LEU A 41 -5.23 5.95 0.94
CA LEU A 41 -5.28 5.37 -0.38
C LEU A 41 -4.32 4.18 -0.41
N GLN A 42 -4.84 3.03 -0.79
CA GLN A 42 -4.07 1.81 -0.92
C GLN A 42 -4.11 1.28 -2.34
N GLU A 43 -2.99 0.80 -2.84
CA GLU A 43 -2.85 0.31 -4.20
C GLU A 43 -2.02 -0.97 -4.23
N ALA A 44 -2.56 -2.03 -4.85
CA ALA A 44 -1.88 -3.31 -5.01
C ALA A 44 -1.00 -3.32 -6.27
N THR A 45 0.23 -3.82 -6.15
CA THR A 45 1.16 -4.00 -7.29
C THR A 45 1.84 -5.36 -7.21
N ALA A 46 2.44 -5.83 -8.31
CA ALA A 46 3.00 -7.18 -8.40
C ALA A 46 4.30 -7.37 -7.59
N SER A 47 5.06 -6.31 -7.30
CA SER A 47 6.35 -6.41 -6.62
C SER A 47 6.78 -5.11 -5.95
N ILE A 48 7.80 -5.20 -5.10
CA ILE A 48 8.42 -4.02 -4.45
C ILE A 48 9.05 -3.03 -5.45
N THR A 49 9.35 -3.46 -6.68
CA THR A 49 9.92 -2.60 -7.72
C THR A 49 8.85 -1.95 -8.60
N ASP A 50 7.61 -2.42 -8.50
CA ASP A 50 6.45 -1.81 -9.14
C ASP A 50 5.82 -0.84 -8.15
N LEU A 51 6.30 0.40 -8.15
CA LEU A 51 5.75 1.43 -7.26
C LEU A 51 4.33 1.82 -7.69
N PRO A 52 3.45 2.18 -6.73
CA PRO A 52 2.05 2.51 -7.00
C PRO A 52 1.93 3.87 -7.73
N ALA A 53 0.87 4.02 -8.52
CA ALA A 53 0.60 5.20 -9.33
C ALA A 53 0.42 6.48 -8.47
N PHE A 54 -0.02 6.36 -7.22
CA PHE A 54 -0.11 7.52 -6.31
C PHE A 54 1.24 8.20 -6.01
N LEU A 55 2.36 7.58 -6.40
CA LEU A 55 3.70 8.14 -6.30
C LEU A 55 4.20 8.81 -7.60
N ASP A 56 3.41 8.83 -8.69
CA ASP A 56 3.85 9.34 -10.00
C ASP A 56 4.14 10.84 -10.02
N ASP A 57 3.47 11.62 -9.17
CA ASP A 57 3.67 13.05 -8.99
C ASP A 57 4.61 13.39 -7.82
N LYS A 58 5.15 12.38 -7.12
CA LYS A 58 6.04 12.57 -5.97
C LYS A 58 7.50 12.64 -6.40
N ASP A 59 8.30 13.38 -5.63
CA ASP A 59 9.71 13.54 -5.91
C ASP A 59 10.50 12.23 -5.77
N GLU A 60 11.69 12.19 -6.38
CA GLU A 60 12.56 11.01 -6.39
C GLU A 60 12.94 10.54 -4.99
N ASN A 61 13.08 11.44 -4.01
CA ASN A 61 13.43 11.06 -2.64
C ASN A 61 12.28 10.30 -1.99
N MET A 62 11.04 10.79 -2.12
CA MET A 62 9.87 10.09 -1.57
C MET A 62 9.71 8.71 -2.21
N ARG A 63 9.83 8.61 -3.53
CA ARG A 63 9.79 7.32 -4.25
C ARG A 63 10.89 6.37 -3.77
N ALA A 64 12.10 6.88 -3.54
CA ALA A 64 13.21 6.08 -3.02
C ALA A 64 12.97 5.60 -1.59
N ILE A 65 12.34 6.40 -0.73
CA ILE A 65 11.98 6.01 0.64
C ILE A 65 10.92 4.91 0.64
N TYR A 66 9.90 4.99 -0.22
CA TYR A 66 8.92 3.91 -0.39
C TYR A 66 9.57 2.60 -0.83
N LEU A 67 10.48 2.66 -1.81
CA LEU A 67 11.25 1.48 -2.24
C LEU A 67 12.12 0.93 -1.09
N ALA A 68 12.79 1.80 -0.32
CA ALA A 68 13.59 1.40 0.83
C ALA A 68 12.74 0.77 1.94
N ALA A 69 11.54 1.30 2.19
CA ALA A 69 10.57 0.74 3.12
C ALA A 69 10.19 -0.69 2.75
N ALA A 70 9.93 -0.93 1.46
CA ALA A 70 9.58 -2.25 0.96
C ALA A 70 10.76 -3.24 0.96
N LYS A 71 11.97 -2.75 0.66
CA LYS A 71 13.22 -3.52 0.65
C LYS A 71 13.65 -3.97 2.05
N HIS A 72 13.49 -3.09 3.05
CA HIS A 72 13.89 -3.32 4.45
C HIS A 72 12.68 -3.52 5.37
N ALA A 73 11.60 -4.08 4.84
CA ALA A 73 10.33 -4.22 5.55
C ALA A 73 10.47 -4.99 6.88
N ASP A 74 11.34 -6.00 6.92
CA ASP A 74 11.62 -6.82 8.10
C ASP A 74 12.23 -6.03 9.27
N VAL A 75 13.00 -4.98 8.97
CA VAL A 75 13.57 -4.06 9.96
C VAL A 75 12.58 -2.96 10.29
N ILE A 76 11.98 -2.34 9.26
CA ILE A 76 11.12 -1.16 9.42
C ILE A 76 9.80 -1.50 10.14
N GLN A 77 9.29 -2.73 10.00
CA GLN A 77 8.14 -3.20 10.79
C GLN A 77 8.41 -3.23 12.31
N GLN A 78 9.69 -3.24 12.70
CA GLN A 78 10.10 -3.26 14.11
C GLN A 78 10.35 -1.84 14.64
N MET A 79 10.23 -0.82 13.79
CA MET A 79 10.38 0.59 14.17
C MET A 79 9.01 1.20 14.42
N PRO A 80 8.81 1.90 15.55
CA PRO A 80 7.59 2.66 15.78
C PRO A 80 7.60 3.96 14.98
N CYS A 81 6.43 4.56 14.82
CA CYS A 81 6.29 5.92 14.32
C CYS A 81 5.84 6.86 15.45
N TYR A 82 6.41 8.06 15.50
CA TYR A 82 6.16 9.08 16.53
C TYR A 82 5.38 10.30 15.99
N CYS A 83 4.69 10.15 14.86
CA CYS A 83 3.98 11.26 14.20
C CYS A 83 2.62 11.62 14.83
N GLY A 84 2.09 10.77 15.71
CA GLY A 84 0.80 10.96 16.37
C GLY A 84 -0.42 10.49 15.56
N CYS A 85 -0.21 9.89 14.39
CA CYS A 85 -1.28 9.31 13.57
C CYS A 85 -1.49 7.81 13.81
N GLY A 86 -0.70 7.17 14.68
CA GLY A 86 -0.73 5.72 14.90
C GLY A 86 -2.14 5.18 15.17
N ASP A 87 -2.79 5.67 16.23
CA ASP A 87 -4.12 5.22 16.63
C ASP A 87 -5.21 5.57 15.62
N SER A 88 -5.18 6.78 15.05
CA SER A 88 -6.20 7.23 14.09
C SER A 88 -6.08 6.52 12.74
N ALA A 89 -4.86 6.14 12.34
CA ALA A 89 -4.60 5.33 11.15
C ALA A 89 -4.74 3.83 11.41
N GLY A 90 -4.72 3.38 12.67
CA GLY A 90 -4.65 1.96 13.02
C GLY A 90 -3.31 1.32 12.67
N HIS A 91 -2.24 2.10 12.59
CA HIS A 91 -0.90 1.66 12.22
C HIS A 91 -0.15 1.10 13.43
N MET A 92 0.47 -0.06 13.25
CA MET A 92 1.17 -0.78 14.32
C MET A 92 2.67 -0.50 14.34
N SER A 93 3.23 0.00 13.23
CA SER A 93 4.65 0.30 13.05
C SER A 93 4.84 1.37 11.98
N ASN A 94 6.06 1.87 11.85
CA ASN A 94 6.45 2.76 10.76
C ASN A 94 6.23 2.12 9.38
N LEU A 95 6.34 0.79 9.24
CA LEU A 95 6.09 0.12 7.95
C LEU A 95 4.65 0.32 7.45
N ASN A 96 3.67 0.39 8.37
CA ASN A 96 2.27 0.55 7.98
C ASN A 96 1.98 1.88 7.30
N CYS A 97 2.85 2.89 7.47
CA CYS A 97 2.75 4.13 6.72
C CYS A 97 3.04 3.97 5.22
N PHE A 98 3.62 2.85 4.80
CA PHE A 98 4.06 2.62 3.41
C PHE A 98 3.43 1.37 2.80
N ILE A 99 3.18 0.35 3.61
CA ILE A 99 2.72 -0.96 3.19
C ILE A 99 1.60 -1.40 4.13
N ALA A 100 0.41 -1.56 3.58
CA ALA A 100 -0.72 -2.14 4.28
C ALA A 100 -0.56 -3.65 4.42
N GLU A 101 -0.21 -4.31 3.30
CA GLU A 101 -0.02 -5.76 3.23
C GLU A 101 1.10 -6.13 2.25
N LYS A 102 1.79 -7.24 2.49
CA LYS A 102 2.84 -7.76 1.60
C LYS A 102 2.82 -9.28 1.58
N SER A 103 2.83 -9.84 0.38
CA SER A 103 2.98 -11.26 0.11
C SER A 103 4.15 -11.51 -0.85
N GLU A 104 4.36 -12.75 -1.27
CA GLU A 104 5.40 -13.10 -2.25
C GLU A 104 5.14 -12.49 -3.64
N ASN A 105 3.88 -12.27 -4.01
CA ASN A 105 3.47 -11.89 -5.37
C ASN A 105 2.67 -10.57 -5.43
N GLU A 106 2.51 -9.90 -4.29
CA GLU A 106 1.71 -8.68 -4.21
C GLU A 106 2.21 -7.79 -3.07
N VAL A 107 2.25 -6.48 -3.33
CA VAL A 107 2.44 -5.44 -2.32
C VAL A 107 1.24 -4.52 -2.37
N VAL A 108 0.51 -4.41 -1.25
CA VAL A 108 -0.53 -3.41 -1.05
C VAL A 108 0.13 -2.21 -0.38
N TRP A 109 0.42 -1.19 -1.16
CA TRP A 109 1.03 0.05 -0.70
C TRP A 109 0.00 0.94 0.00
N ASP A 110 0.48 1.81 0.88
CA ASP A 110 -0.33 2.78 1.63
C ASP A 110 0.23 4.20 1.45
N ASP A 111 -0.61 5.17 1.09
CA ASP A 111 -0.19 6.54 0.79
C ASP A 111 0.11 7.38 2.05
N HIS A 112 -0.15 6.87 3.25
CA HIS A 112 -0.06 7.66 4.48
C HIS A 112 1.32 8.30 4.67
N GLY A 113 2.39 7.58 4.32
CA GLY A 113 3.78 8.03 4.40
C GLY A 113 4.07 9.28 3.57
N THR A 114 3.27 9.57 2.54
CA THR A 114 3.39 10.80 1.75
C THR A 114 3.01 12.07 2.52
N ARG A 115 2.33 11.93 3.67
CA ARG A 115 1.69 13.03 4.43
C ARG A 115 2.52 13.51 5.63
N CYS A 116 3.60 12.80 6.00
CA CYS A 116 4.36 13.10 7.20
C CYS A 116 5.88 12.89 7.04
N GLY A 117 6.66 13.93 7.33
CA GLY A 117 8.12 13.88 7.31
C GLY A 117 8.73 12.92 8.33
N VAL A 118 8.10 12.75 9.51
CA VAL A 118 8.59 11.83 10.56
C VAL A 118 8.54 10.38 10.08
N CYS A 119 7.46 9.97 9.41
CA CYS A 119 7.34 8.62 8.86
C CYS A 119 8.48 8.34 7.87
N LEU A 120 8.74 9.29 6.98
CA LEU A 120 9.76 9.22 5.94
C LEU A 120 11.18 9.18 6.53
N GLU A 121 11.46 10.02 7.52
CA GLU A 121 12.78 10.10 8.17
C GLU A 121 13.11 8.81 8.93
N ILE A 122 12.16 8.24 9.67
CA ILE A 122 12.33 6.97 10.38
C ILE A 122 12.64 5.84 9.39
N ALA A 123 11.85 5.71 8.31
CA ALA A 123 12.06 4.67 7.30
C ALA A 123 13.42 4.82 6.60
N ALA A 124 13.76 6.05 6.19
CA ALA A 124 15.04 6.34 5.54
C ALA A 124 16.22 6.05 6.46
N THR A 125 16.13 6.48 7.72
CA THR A 125 17.18 6.26 8.71
C THR A 125 17.38 4.78 9.00
N ALA A 126 16.29 4.05 9.25
CA ALA A 126 16.33 2.62 9.51
C ALA A 126 16.98 1.88 8.34
N ALA A 127 16.54 2.15 7.11
CA ALA A 127 17.15 1.57 5.90
C ALA A 127 18.65 1.88 5.79
N VAL A 128 19.05 3.13 5.99
CA VAL A 128 20.47 3.55 5.94
C VAL A 128 21.30 2.85 7.03
N MET A 129 20.76 2.71 8.24
CA MET A 129 21.47 2.03 9.33
C MET A 129 21.57 0.51 9.07
N THR A 130 20.54 -0.11 8.49
CA THR A 130 20.59 -1.50 8.03
C THR A 130 21.69 -1.71 6.99
N GLU A 131 21.78 -0.85 5.97
CA GLU A 131 22.82 -0.92 4.95
C GLU A 131 24.24 -0.68 5.52
N LYS A 132 24.34 -0.01 6.66
CA LYS A 132 25.60 0.14 7.44
C LYS A 132 25.91 -1.06 8.34
N GLY A 133 25.07 -2.10 8.34
CA GLY A 133 25.26 -3.32 9.12
C GLY A 133 24.90 -3.18 10.60
N LYS A 134 24.08 -2.20 10.98
CA LYS A 134 23.55 -2.08 12.34
C LYS A 134 22.53 -3.17 12.65
N SER A 135 22.53 -3.65 13.90
CA SER A 135 21.51 -4.59 14.35
C SER A 135 20.15 -3.91 14.48
N VAL A 136 19.06 -4.69 14.43
CA VAL A 136 17.71 -4.15 14.60
C VAL A 136 17.54 -3.49 15.97
N ASP A 137 18.15 -4.04 17.02
CA ASP A 137 18.15 -3.43 18.36
C ASP A 137 18.84 -2.06 18.37
N GLU A 138 20.02 -1.94 17.74
CA GLU A 138 20.73 -0.66 17.63
C GLU A 138 19.89 0.38 16.89
N ILE A 139 19.20 -0.02 15.83
CA ILE A 139 18.32 0.85 15.05
C ILE A 139 17.11 1.27 15.89
N ARG A 140 16.47 0.31 16.58
CA ARG A 140 15.32 0.56 17.45
C ARG A 140 15.67 1.54 18.55
N THR A 141 16.76 1.32 19.28
CA THR A 141 17.23 2.23 20.32
C THR A 141 17.51 3.62 19.77
N TRP A 142 18.18 3.72 18.62
CA TRP A 142 18.46 5.03 18.01
C TRP A 142 17.18 5.79 17.68
N ILE A 143 16.18 5.12 17.10
CA ILE A 143 14.88 5.72 16.76
C ILE A 143 14.16 6.16 18.03
N ASP A 144 14.03 5.26 19.01
CA ASP A 144 13.32 5.57 20.27
C ASP A 144 13.98 6.75 21.01
N ASP A 145 15.32 6.80 21.08
CA ASP A 145 16.05 7.90 21.70
C ASP A 145 15.86 9.22 20.93
N THR A 146 15.93 9.18 19.60
CA THR A 146 15.81 10.37 18.74
C THR A 146 14.45 11.04 18.85
N TYR A 147 13.38 10.25 18.99
CA TYR A 147 12.01 10.74 19.05
C TYR A 147 11.44 10.72 20.48
N SER A 148 12.28 10.54 21.51
CA SER A 148 11.87 10.41 22.93
C SER A 148 11.28 11.69 23.54
N GLU A 149 11.63 12.87 23.01
CA GLU A 149 11.18 14.16 23.53
C GLU A 149 10.55 15.02 22.43
N GLY A 150 9.38 15.60 22.71
CA GLY A 150 8.72 16.56 21.81
C GLY A 150 7.89 15.94 20.68
N TYR A 151 7.79 14.61 20.62
CA TYR A 151 6.95 13.88 19.66
C TYR A 151 5.77 13.18 20.34
N ALA A 152 4.86 12.62 19.55
CA ALA A 152 3.70 11.91 20.05
C ALA A 152 4.08 10.51 20.58
N GLU A 153 3.14 9.85 21.26
CA GLU A 153 3.30 8.45 21.65
C GLU A 153 3.61 7.56 20.42
N PRO A 154 4.52 6.59 20.56
CA PRO A 154 4.85 5.67 19.48
C PRO A 154 3.65 4.78 19.12
N THR A 155 3.59 4.35 17.86
CA THR A 155 2.77 3.19 17.47
C THR A 155 3.10 1.98 18.37
N PRO A 156 2.14 1.07 18.64
CA PRO A 156 2.32 -0.08 19.54
C PRO A 156 3.18 -1.19 18.90
N THR A 157 4.43 -0.86 18.58
CA THR A 157 5.39 -1.73 17.89
C THR A 157 6.18 -2.53 18.92
N PRO A 158 6.07 -3.88 18.92
CA PRO A 158 6.85 -4.73 19.82
C PRO A 158 8.35 -4.46 19.72
N LEU A 159 9.07 -4.74 20.81
CA LEU A 159 10.53 -4.72 20.76
C LEU A 159 11.05 -5.86 19.87
N PRO A 160 12.20 -5.67 19.19
CA PRO A 160 12.80 -6.74 18.40
C PRO A 160 13.02 -8.02 19.23
N GLY A 161 12.62 -9.16 18.67
CA GLY A 161 12.76 -10.47 19.32
C GLY A 161 11.78 -10.78 20.46
N ALA A 162 10.79 -9.92 20.71
CA ALA A 162 9.72 -10.13 21.69
C ALA A 162 8.62 -11.09 21.20
#